data_AF-A0A6P7F260-F1
#
_entry.id   AF-A0A6P7F260-F1
#
_cell.length_a   1.000
_cell.length_b   1.000
_cell.length_c   1.000
_cell.angle_alpha   90.00
_cell.angle_beta   90.00
_cell.angle_gamma   90.00
#
_symmetry.space_group_name_H-M   'P 1'
#
loop_
_entity.id
_entity.type
_entity.pdbx_description
1 polymer ?
#
loop_
_entity_poly.entity_id
_entity_poly.type
_entity_poly.pdbx_seq_one_letter_code
_entity_poly.pdbx_strand_id
1 'polypeptide(L)'
;MENGIIIWKKSDKSKQTKVRQKILRNLERNQTSEYHKLFNSNNYKQQENLLIMQKAKELLTTIKTAKIEYLGHIMRNSERYGLQQLILQGKVEGKRRISWLKNLRTWFNTTTTNLSRAALCKVQIAIMVANIPKDRHYKKKKKKIDNDNSVGPILRNKSASDPTDHA
;
A
#
# COMPACT_ATOMS: atom_id res chain seq x y z
N MET A 1 52.94 -65.93 21.64
CA MET A 1 51.70 -66.10 20.85
C MET A 1 50.75 -64.95 21.17
N GLU A 2 50.91 -63.75 20.61
CA GLU A 2 49.96 -62.64 20.88
C GLU A 2 49.89 -61.67 19.69
N ASN A 3 49.26 -62.10 18.57
CA ASN A 3 49.01 -61.23 17.40
C ASN A 3 47.53 -61.23 16.99
N GLY A 4 46.60 -61.39 17.94
CA GLY A 4 45.16 -61.61 17.63
C GLY A 4 44.21 -60.42 17.82
N ILE A 5 44.62 -59.34 18.52
CA ILE A 5 43.63 -58.42 19.13
C ILE A 5 43.43 -57.08 18.38
N ILE A 6 44.32 -56.68 17.47
CA ILE A 6 44.31 -55.32 16.89
C ILE A 6 43.44 -55.17 15.63
N ILE A 7 43.05 -56.26 14.97
CA ILE A 7 42.38 -56.20 13.65
C ILE A 7 40.87 -55.88 13.77
N TRP A 8 40.21 -56.20 14.88
CA TRP A 8 38.76 -56.06 15.01
C TRP A 8 38.25 -54.63 15.28
N LYS A 9 39.07 -53.72 15.84
CA LYS A 9 38.64 -52.33 16.12
C LYS A 9 38.59 -51.41 14.89
N LYS A 10 39.32 -51.72 13.80
CA LYS A 10 39.33 -50.89 12.58
C LYS A 10 38.10 -51.12 11.70
N SER A 11 37.56 -52.35 11.67
CA SER A 11 36.38 -52.72 10.88
C SER A 11 35.11 -52.00 11.34
N ASP A 12 34.94 -51.86 12.64
CA ASP A 12 33.75 -51.24 13.25
C ASP A 12 33.71 -49.71 13.07
N LYS A 13 34.87 -49.05 13.19
CA LYS A 13 35.02 -47.61 12.90
C LYS A 13 34.72 -47.28 11.44
N SER A 14 35.10 -48.13 10.49
CA SER A 14 34.82 -47.93 9.06
C SER A 14 33.32 -47.99 8.76
N LYS A 15 32.61 -48.98 9.34
CA LYS A 15 31.15 -49.10 9.24
C LYS A 15 30.45 -47.91 9.89
N GLN A 16 30.89 -47.49 11.08
CA GLN A 16 30.35 -46.35 11.80
C GLN A 16 30.55 -45.02 11.03
N THR A 17 31.68 -44.89 10.32
CA THR A 17 31.98 -43.71 9.48
C THR A 17 31.08 -43.64 8.25
N LYS A 18 30.83 -44.79 7.59
CA LYS A 18 29.91 -44.88 6.45
C LYS A 18 28.46 -44.54 6.84
N VAL A 19 28.01 -44.99 8.01
CA VAL A 19 26.68 -44.64 8.55
C VAL A 19 26.59 -43.14 8.84
N ARG A 20 27.60 -42.55 9.52
CA ARG A 20 27.66 -41.10 9.76
C ARG A 20 27.63 -40.29 8.46
N GLN A 21 28.40 -40.65 7.44
CA GLN A 21 28.38 -39.97 6.14
C GLN A 21 27.06 -40.15 5.39
N LYS A 22 26.32 -41.24 5.61
CA LYS A 22 24.97 -41.41 5.05
C LYS A 22 23.97 -40.49 5.77
N ILE A 23 24.06 -40.37 7.09
CA ILE A 23 23.22 -39.49 7.91
C ILE A 23 23.45 -38.02 7.52
N LEU A 24 24.69 -37.57 7.41
CA LEU A 24 25.02 -36.19 7.02
C LEU A 24 24.48 -35.85 5.64
N ARG A 25 24.68 -36.72 4.64
CA ARG A 25 24.10 -36.53 3.29
C ARG A 25 22.58 -36.50 3.30
N ASN A 26 21.93 -37.30 4.13
CA ASN A 26 20.47 -37.27 4.25
C ASN A 26 19.98 -35.99 4.94
N LEU A 27 20.70 -35.49 5.95
CA LEU A 27 20.41 -34.21 6.60
C LEU A 27 20.55 -33.04 5.63
N GLU A 28 21.62 -33.01 4.83
CA GLU A 28 21.84 -32.00 3.80
C GLU A 28 20.75 -32.03 2.72
N ARG A 29 20.37 -33.23 2.25
CA ARG A 29 19.25 -33.40 1.29
C ARG A 29 17.91 -32.95 1.88
N ASN A 30 17.66 -33.24 3.16
CA ASN A 30 16.43 -32.82 3.82
C ASN A 30 16.40 -31.30 4.02
N GLN A 31 17.49 -30.68 4.47
CA GLN A 31 17.58 -29.23 4.62
C GLN A 31 17.38 -28.53 3.26
N THR A 32 18.10 -28.96 2.22
CA THR A 32 17.96 -28.40 0.86
C THR A 32 16.54 -28.57 0.29
N SER A 33 15.89 -29.71 0.53
CA SER A 33 14.49 -29.93 0.14
C SER A 33 13.54 -28.95 0.86
N GLU A 34 13.71 -28.75 2.17
CA GLU A 34 12.90 -27.80 2.94
C GLU A 34 13.12 -26.35 2.48
N TYR A 35 14.36 -25.94 2.21
CA TYR A 35 14.65 -24.62 1.65
C TYR A 35 13.96 -24.40 0.30
N HIS A 36 13.99 -25.38 -0.60
CA HIS A 36 13.29 -25.29 -1.89
C HIS A 36 11.77 -25.21 -1.72
N LYS A 37 11.17 -25.99 -0.81
CA LYS A 37 9.73 -25.91 -0.54
C LYS A 37 9.32 -24.54 -0.02
N LEU A 38 10.07 -23.99 0.94
CA LEU A 38 9.81 -22.65 1.50
C LEU A 38 10.00 -21.56 0.45
N PHE A 39 11.07 -21.63 -0.34
CA PHE A 39 11.34 -20.68 -1.42
C PHE A 39 10.24 -20.70 -2.48
N ASN A 40 9.83 -21.88 -2.95
CA ASN A 40 8.75 -22.02 -3.91
C ASN A 40 7.42 -21.53 -3.34
N SER A 41 7.07 -21.90 -2.10
CA SER A 41 5.86 -21.42 -1.42
C SER A 41 5.82 -19.89 -1.32
N ASN A 42 6.93 -19.26 -0.95
CA ASN A 42 7.04 -17.81 -0.89
C ASN A 42 6.91 -17.17 -2.27
N ASN A 43 7.45 -17.78 -3.32
CA ASN A 43 7.30 -17.28 -4.69
C ASN A 43 5.85 -17.36 -5.17
N TYR A 44 5.14 -18.47 -4.89
CA TYR A 44 3.71 -18.59 -5.22
C TYR A 44 2.88 -17.51 -4.53
N LYS A 45 3.08 -17.29 -3.21
CA LYS A 45 2.40 -16.23 -2.47
C LYS A 45 2.70 -14.83 -3.03
N GLN A 46 3.94 -14.57 -3.42
CA GLN A 46 4.32 -13.31 -4.06
C GLN A 46 3.60 -13.11 -5.39
N GLN A 47 3.54 -14.14 -6.23
CA GLN A 47 2.82 -14.09 -7.51
C GLN A 47 1.31 -13.87 -7.30
N GLU A 48 0.70 -14.57 -6.35
CA GLU A 48 -0.72 -14.40 -6.00
C GLU A 48 -1.02 -12.95 -5.55
N ASN A 49 -0.18 -12.39 -4.67
CA ASN A 49 -0.33 -11.01 -4.22
C ASN A 49 -0.24 -10.00 -5.38
N LEU A 50 0.68 -10.23 -6.34
CA LEU A 50 0.80 -9.38 -7.53
C LEU A 50 -0.48 -9.43 -8.38
N LEU A 51 -1.06 -10.61 -8.56
CA LEU A 51 -2.30 -10.77 -9.31
C LEU A 51 -3.48 -10.06 -8.62
N ILE A 52 -3.59 -10.18 -7.29
CA ILE A 52 -4.62 -9.48 -6.51
C ILE A 52 -4.46 -7.95 -6.66
N MET A 53 -3.23 -7.45 -6.58
CA MET A 53 -2.95 -6.02 -6.76
C MET A 53 -3.29 -5.53 -8.18
N GLN A 54 -3.03 -6.34 -9.21
CA GLN A 54 -3.40 -6.01 -10.58
C GLN A 54 -4.93 -5.95 -10.73
N LYS A 55 -5.66 -6.96 -10.25
CA LYS A 55 -7.13 -6.97 -10.25
C LYS A 55 -7.72 -5.78 -9.49
N ALA A 56 -7.12 -5.39 -8.36
CA ALA A 56 -7.56 -4.22 -7.59
C ALA A 56 -7.42 -2.91 -8.40
N LYS A 57 -6.35 -2.77 -9.20
CA LYS A 57 -6.15 -1.59 -10.08
C LYS A 57 -7.19 -1.54 -11.20
N GLU A 58 -7.51 -2.69 -11.79
CA GLU A 58 -8.57 -2.80 -12.81
C GLU A 58 -9.93 -2.42 -12.22
N LEU A 59 -10.28 -3.02 -11.07
CA LEU A 59 -11.53 -2.73 -10.36
C LEU A 59 -11.66 -1.24 -10.03
N LEU A 60 -10.59 -0.62 -9.55
CA LEU A 60 -10.61 0.80 -9.24
C LEU A 60 -10.82 1.66 -10.48
N THR A 61 -10.22 1.28 -11.61
CA THR A 61 -10.42 1.96 -12.89
C THR A 61 -11.89 1.88 -13.30
N THR A 62 -12.50 0.69 -13.21
CA THR A 62 -13.93 0.47 -13.46
C THR A 62 -14.81 1.34 -12.55
N ILE A 63 -14.50 1.39 -11.25
CA ILE A 63 -15.24 2.23 -10.28
C ILE A 63 -15.11 3.72 -10.64
N LYS A 64 -13.92 4.18 -11.04
CA LYS A 64 -13.68 5.57 -11.47
C LYS A 64 -14.52 5.91 -12.69
N THR A 65 -14.51 5.05 -13.71
CA THR A 65 -15.32 5.18 -14.94
C THR A 65 -16.80 5.27 -14.62
N ALA A 66 -17.34 4.30 -13.88
CA ALA A 66 -18.77 4.24 -13.54
C ALA A 66 -19.24 5.50 -12.81
N LYS A 67 -18.42 6.05 -11.90
CA LYS A 67 -18.75 7.30 -11.18
C LYS A 67 -18.80 8.52 -12.10
N ILE A 68 -17.89 8.61 -13.07
CA ILE A 68 -17.85 9.72 -14.04
C ILE A 68 -19.04 9.63 -14.99
N GLU A 69 -19.32 8.44 -15.51
CA GLU A 69 -20.47 8.19 -16.39
C GLU A 69 -21.78 8.48 -15.68
N TYR A 70 -21.93 8.03 -14.44
CA TYR A 70 -23.10 8.30 -13.62
C TYR A 70 -23.28 9.80 -13.34
N LEU A 71 -22.18 10.54 -13.10
CA LEU A 71 -22.26 12.00 -13.00
C LEU A 71 -22.78 12.62 -14.30
N GLY A 72 -22.28 12.19 -15.45
CA GLY A 72 -22.78 12.63 -16.75
C GLY A 72 -24.25 12.27 -16.96
N HIS A 73 -24.68 11.10 -16.50
CA HIS A 73 -26.07 10.66 -16.55
C HIS A 73 -26.98 11.57 -15.72
N ILE A 74 -26.60 11.86 -14.47
CA ILE A 74 -27.34 12.79 -13.60
C ILE A 74 -27.43 14.17 -14.23
N MET A 75 -26.31 14.72 -14.73
CA MET A 75 -26.27 16.09 -15.25
C MET A 75 -27.08 16.29 -16.52
N ARG A 76 -27.24 15.26 -17.36
CA ARG A 76 -27.97 15.36 -18.63
C ARG A 76 -29.45 14.98 -18.54
N ASN A 77 -29.86 14.23 -17.52
CA ASN A 77 -31.24 13.80 -17.36
C ASN A 77 -31.92 14.59 -16.22
N SER A 78 -32.22 15.87 -16.50
CA SER A 78 -32.78 16.82 -15.52
C SER A 78 -34.20 16.46 -15.08
N GLU A 79 -34.99 15.85 -15.96
CA GLU A 79 -36.35 15.40 -15.64
C GLU A 79 -36.35 14.38 -14.50
N ARG A 80 -35.47 13.37 -14.60
CA ARG A 80 -35.38 12.30 -13.60
C ARG A 80 -34.53 12.65 -12.38
N TYR A 81 -33.49 13.48 -12.57
CA TYR A 81 -32.47 13.74 -11.54
C TYR A 81 -32.38 15.20 -11.09
N GLY A 82 -33.42 16.01 -11.31
CA GLY A 82 -33.40 17.44 -10.98
C GLY A 82 -33.02 17.73 -9.53
N LEU A 83 -33.57 16.98 -8.57
CA LEU A 83 -33.21 17.15 -7.15
C LEU A 83 -31.72 16.84 -6.89
N GLN A 84 -31.19 15.77 -7.49
CA GLN A 84 -29.78 15.41 -7.36
C GLN A 84 -28.90 16.48 -7.98
N GLN A 85 -29.28 17.06 -9.12
CA GLN A 85 -28.55 18.18 -9.72
C GLN A 85 -28.50 19.39 -8.77
N LEU A 86 -29.62 19.75 -8.13
CA LEU A 86 -29.68 20.85 -7.16
C LEU A 86 -28.78 20.59 -5.94
N ILE A 87 -28.78 19.35 -5.42
CA ILE A 87 -27.89 18.93 -4.32
C ILE A 87 -26.42 19.02 -4.76
N LEU A 88 -26.10 18.55 -5.97
CA LEU A 88 -24.74 18.57 -6.52
C LEU A 88 -24.21 19.98 -6.73
N GLN A 89 -25.08 20.90 -7.14
CA GLN A 89 -24.76 22.32 -7.29
C GLN A 89 -24.70 23.06 -5.95
N GLY A 90 -25.11 22.43 -4.86
CA GLY A 90 -25.15 23.05 -3.52
C GLY A 90 -26.26 24.08 -3.37
N LYS A 91 -27.32 23.99 -4.20
CA LYS A 91 -28.48 24.90 -4.16
C LYS A 91 -29.53 24.51 -3.11
N VAL A 92 -29.36 23.36 -2.46
CA VAL A 92 -30.25 22.89 -1.38
C VAL A 92 -29.47 22.93 -0.07
N GLU A 93 -29.90 23.80 0.83
CA GLU A 93 -29.34 23.93 2.16
C GLU A 93 -29.64 22.70 3.03
N GLY A 94 -28.77 22.38 3.99
CA GLY A 94 -28.94 21.24 4.90
C GLY A 94 -28.74 19.85 4.30
N LYS A 95 -28.61 19.70 2.97
CA LYS A 95 -28.35 18.39 2.35
C LYS A 95 -26.86 18.08 2.25
N ARG A 96 -26.48 16.88 2.70
CA ARG A 96 -25.08 16.42 2.68
C ARG A 96 -24.51 16.37 1.26
N ARG A 97 -23.34 16.97 1.09
CA ARG A 97 -22.54 16.88 -0.15
C ARG A 97 -22.21 15.42 -0.42
N ILE A 98 -22.46 14.99 -1.65
CA ILE A 98 -22.22 13.61 -2.07
C ILE A 98 -20.71 13.30 -1.97
N SER A 99 -20.36 12.35 -1.10
CA SER A 99 -18.98 12.06 -0.69
C SER A 99 -18.07 11.70 -1.87
N TRP A 100 -18.61 10.99 -2.87
CA TRP A 100 -17.84 10.57 -4.03
C TRP A 100 -17.48 11.70 -5.02
N LEU A 101 -18.17 12.85 -5.00
CA LEU A 101 -17.74 14.01 -5.81
C LEU A 101 -16.46 14.66 -5.30
N LYS A 102 -16.19 14.57 -3.99
CA LYS A 102 -14.89 15.00 -3.46
C LYS A 102 -13.76 14.20 -4.12
N ASN A 103 -13.98 12.92 -4.35
CA ASN A 103 -13.01 12.06 -5.02
C ASN A 103 -12.83 12.46 -6.48
N LEU A 104 -13.91 12.68 -7.23
CA LEU A 104 -13.84 13.16 -8.62
C LEU A 104 -13.05 14.48 -8.73
N ARG A 105 -13.34 15.46 -7.87
CA ARG A 105 -12.60 16.73 -7.84
C ARG A 105 -11.12 16.53 -7.56
N THR A 106 -10.78 15.57 -6.69
CA THR A 106 -9.40 15.25 -6.34
C THR A 106 -8.69 14.53 -7.49
N TRP A 107 -9.37 13.61 -8.18
CA TRP A 107 -8.81 12.87 -9.32
C TRP A 107 -8.51 13.78 -10.51
N PHE A 108 -9.42 14.70 -10.84
CA PHE A 108 -9.29 15.62 -11.98
C PHE A 108 -8.75 17.00 -11.61
N ASN A 109 -8.38 17.22 -10.34
CA ASN A 109 -7.90 18.50 -9.80
C ASN A 109 -8.76 19.69 -10.25
N THR A 110 -10.08 19.59 -10.08
CA THR A 110 -11.04 20.58 -10.61
C THR A 110 -12.09 20.95 -9.56
N THR A 111 -12.77 22.08 -9.76
CA THR A 111 -13.86 22.54 -8.89
C THR A 111 -15.16 21.80 -9.21
N THR A 112 -16.13 21.82 -8.29
CA THR A 112 -17.45 21.20 -8.55
C THR A 112 -18.11 21.81 -9.78
N THR A 113 -18.01 23.13 -9.96
CA THR A 113 -18.64 23.84 -11.08
C THR A 113 -18.06 23.39 -12.42
N ASN A 114 -16.73 23.31 -12.53
CA ASN A 114 -16.08 22.88 -13.76
C ASN A 114 -16.34 21.40 -14.03
N LEU A 115 -16.38 20.56 -12.99
CA LEU A 115 -16.75 19.16 -13.09
C LEU A 115 -18.19 18.98 -13.61
N SER A 116 -19.14 19.75 -13.08
CA SER A 116 -20.54 19.73 -13.53
C SER A 116 -20.68 20.22 -14.96
N ARG A 117 -19.96 21.28 -15.37
CA ARG A 117 -19.95 21.78 -16.76
C ARG A 117 -19.41 20.73 -17.72
N ALA A 118 -18.28 20.09 -17.39
CA ALA A 118 -17.72 19.00 -18.19
C ALA A 118 -18.71 17.84 -18.33
N ALA A 119 -19.44 17.50 -17.25
CA ALA A 119 -20.39 16.41 -17.25
C ALA A 119 -21.62 16.61 -18.17
N LEU A 120 -21.96 17.84 -18.53
CA LEU A 120 -23.04 18.13 -19.49
C LEU A 120 -22.67 17.68 -20.92
N CYS A 121 -21.38 17.64 -21.26
CA CYS A 121 -20.91 17.24 -22.59
C CYS A 121 -20.47 15.76 -22.62
N LYS A 122 -21.06 14.96 -23.52
CA LYS A 122 -20.68 13.53 -23.67
C LYS A 122 -19.21 13.37 -24.08
N VAL A 123 -18.70 14.24 -24.96
CA VAL A 123 -17.31 14.23 -25.42
C VAL A 123 -16.35 14.51 -24.25
N GLN A 124 -16.66 15.51 -23.43
CA GLN A 124 -15.85 15.82 -22.24
C GLN A 124 -15.84 14.66 -21.23
N ILE A 125 -16.96 13.99 -21.02
CA ILE A 125 -17.00 12.76 -20.20
C ILE A 125 -16.12 11.66 -20.79
N ALA A 126 -16.16 11.43 -22.10
CA ALA A 126 -15.31 10.44 -22.75
C ALA A 126 -13.82 10.78 -22.59
N ILE A 127 -13.45 12.06 -22.74
CA ILE A 127 -12.09 12.55 -22.47
C ILE A 127 -11.70 12.31 -21.02
N MET A 128 -12.59 12.57 -20.06
CA MET A 128 -12.33 12.33 -18.64
C MET A 128 -12.16 10.85 -18.32
N VAL A 129 -12.95 9.97 -18.93
CA VAL A 129 -12.82 8.51 -18.80
C VAL A 129 -11.49 8.02 -19.37
N ALA A 130 -11.10 8.51 -20.56
CA ALA A 130 -9.81 8.18 -21.16
C ALA A 130 -8.63 8.67 -20.30
N ASN A 131 -8.79 9.82 -19.63
CA ASN A 131 -7.78 10.44 -18.77
C ASN A 131 -7.94 10.08 -17.27
N ILE A 132 -8.55 8.93 -16.95
CA ILE A 132 -8.63 8.49 -15.56
C ILE A 132 -7.22 8.33 -14.98
N PRO A 133 -6.90 9.00 -13.85
CA PRO A 133 -5.59 8.86 -13.25
C PRO A 133 -5.44 7.44 -12.68
N LYS A 134 -4.50 6.69 -13.26
CA LYS A 134 -3.91 5.49 -12.65
C LYS A 134 -3.34 5.92 -11.31
N ASP A 135 -3.72 5.26 -10.22
CA ASP A 135 -3.53 5.74 -8.85
C ASP A 135 -2.22 6.49 -8.64
N ARG A 136 -2.35 7.82 -8.49
CA ARG A 136 -1.29 8.61 -7.90
C ARG A 136 -1.53 8.56 -6.40
N HIS A 137 -0.63 7.86 -5.70
CA HIS A 137 -0.48 8.00 -4.27
C HIS A 137 -0.69 9.46 -3.86
N TYR A 138 -1.55 9.64 -2.88
CA TYR A 138 -1.76 10.87 -2.13
C TYR A 138 -0.40 11.46 -1.71
N LYS A 139 0.20 12.33 -2.53
CA LYS A 139 1.30 13.20 -2.08
C LYS A 139 0.65 14.36 -1.35
N LYS A 140 0.46 14.22 -0.04
CA LYS A 140 0.11 15.35 0.83
C LYS A 140 1.08 15.43 2.01
N LYS A 141 1.89 16.49 1.96
CA LYS A 141 2.72 17.14 2.99
C LYS A 141 4.02 16.46 3.43
N LYS A 142 5.05 16.59 2.59
CA LYS A 142 6.45 16.80 3.05
C LYS A 142 6.81 18.26 2.70
N LYS A 143 6.26 19.19 3.48
CA LYS A 143 6.54 20.65 3.44
C LYS A 143 6.07 21.24 4.78
N LYS A 144 6.61 20.73 5.89
CA LYS A 144 6.50 21.33 7.24
C LYS A 144 7.48 20.72 8.27
N ILE A 145 8.61 20.16 7.83
CA ILE A 145 9.64 19.61 8.77
C ILE A 145 10.98 20.34 8.60
N ASP A 146 11.22 21.01 7.48
CA ASP A 146 12.52 21.65 7.23
C ASP A 146 12.64 23.09 7.79
N ASN A 147 11.66 23.57 8.59
CA ASN A 147 11.66 24.96 9.09
C ASN A 147 11.77 25.12 10.62
N ASP A 148 11.85 24.03 11.39
CA ASP A 148 11.99 24.09 12.85
C ASP A 148 13.40 23.72 13.36
N ASN A 149 14.37 23.46 12.46
CA ASN A 149 15.76 23.12 12.82
C ASN A 149 16.76 24.28 12.67
N SER A 150 16.30 25.53 12.77
CA SER A 150 17.16 26.72 12.80
C SER A 150 17.09 27.43 14.15
N VAL A 151 17.41 26.74 15.25
CA VAL A 151 17.94 27.39 16.46
C VAL A 151 19.02 26.48 17.03
N GLY A 152 20.27 26.98 17.04
CA GLY A 152 21.45 26.27 17.53
C GLY A 152 21.44 26.01 19.04
N PRO A 153 22.43 25.27 19.56
CA PRO A 153 22.45 24.85 20.95
C PRO A 153 22.80 26.05 21.85
N ILE A 154 21.82 26.54 22.62
CA ILE A 154 22.10 27.47 23.73
C ILE A 154 22.43 26.65 24.96
N LEU A 155 23.69 26.79 25.39
CA LEU A 155 24.29 26.23 26.59
C LEU A 155 23.43 26.57 27.83
N ARG A 156 22.98 25.53 28.54
CA ARG A 156 22.27 25.65 29.82
C ARG A 156 23.29 25.77 30.95
N ASN A 157 23.60 27.00 31.36
CA ASN A 157 24.32 27.25 32.60
C ASN A 157 23.33 27.21 33.79
N LYS A 158 23.68 26.41 34.79
CA LYS A 158 23.07 26.35 36.12
C LYS A 158 23.74 27.37 37.04
N SER A 159 22.95 28.22 37.69
CA SER A 159 23.27 28.95 38.93
C SER A 159 21.93 29.57 39.39
N ALA A 160 21.23 29.04 40.40
CA ALA A 160 21.45 29.18 41.85
C ALA A 160 21.34 30.64 42.33
N SER A 161 20.16 31.03 42.84
CA SER A 161 19.98 31.91 44.03
C SER A 161 18.51 32.32 44.22
N ASP A 162 17.91 31.71 45.25
CA ASP A 162 16.93 32.16 46.25
C ASP A 162 15.64 32.98 45.98
N PRO A 163 14.61 32.74 46.83
CA PRO A 163 13.31 33.40 46.82
C PRO A 163 13.28 34.62 47.76
N THR A 164 12.48 35.62 47.41
CA THR A 164 11.95 36.57 48.39
C THR A 164 10.50 36.91 48.07
N ASP A 165 9.69 36.71 49.10
CA ASP A 165 8.29 37.07 49.24
C ASP A 165 8.07 38.58 49.13
N HIS A 166 6.94 38.96 48.54
CA HIS A 166 6.12 40.09 49.00
C HIS A 166 4.66 39.85 48.60
N ALA A 167 3.89 39.28 49.53
CA ALA A 167 2.53 39.68 49.88
C ALA A 167 2.22 39.17 51.29
#